data_AF-A0A9E3I5D7-F1
#
_entry.id   AF-A0A9E3I5D7-F1
#
_cell.length_a   1.000
_cell.length_b   1.000
_cell.length_c   1.000
_cell.angle_alpha   90.00
_cell.angle_beta   90.00
_cell.angle_gamma   90.00
#
_symmetry.space_group_name_H-M   'P 1'
#
loop_
_entity.id
_entity.type
_entity.pdbx_description
1 polymer ?
#
loop_
_entity_poly.entity_id
_entity_poly.type
_entity_poly.pdbx_seq_one_letter_code
_entity_poly.pdbx_strand_id
1 'polypeptide(L)'
;MIKKAEILAALFVVISLWTGSLQAARIITVDDDGPADFNSIQAAIDDSNDGDTIIVNPGLYMEYIMFNGKNITVTSTKPNDFDVVASTIIDYGVGFVGTEDPNCTLTGFKINGWIYGGANHTHATI
;
A
#
# COMPACT_ATOMS: atom_id res chain seq x y z
N MET A 1 53.29 22.78 7.49
CA MET A 1 52.02 23.03 6.77
C MET A 1 51.36 21.69 6.51
N ILE A 2 50.43 21.35 7.39
CA ILE A 2 49.74 20.06 7.47
C ILE A 2 48.34 20.25 6.81
N LYS A 3 47.78 19.17 6.25
CA LYS A 3 46.33 18.93 5.99
C LYS A 3 45.66 19.47 4.71
N LYS A 4 46.23 19.31 3.52
CA LYS A 4 45.45 19.48 2.26
C LYS A 4 45.09 18.19 1.52
N ALA A 5 45.70 17.04 1.87
CA ALA A 5 45.49 15.77 1.15
C ALA A 5 44.44 14.84 1.76
N GLU A 6 44.05 15.00 3.04
CA GLU A 6 43.08 14.11 3.70
C GLU A 6 41.61 14.52 3.49
N ILE A 7 41.36 15.73 2.98
CA ILE A 7 40.00 16.28 2.84
C ILE A 7 39.25 15.71 1.63
N LEU A 8 39.96 15.13 0.64
CA LEU A 8 39.30 14.52 -0.53
C LEU A 8 38.75 13.10 -0.26
N ALA A 9 39.29 12.36 0.70
CA ALA A 9 38.83 11.01 1.01
C ALA A 9 37.50 10.99 1.79
N ALA A 10 37.19 12.07 2.51
CA ALA A 10 35.94 12.20 3.28
C ALA A 10 34.72 12.60 2.43
N LEU A 11 34.91 13.08 1.19
CA LEU A 11 33.81 13.55 0.34
C LEU A 11 33.09 12.42 -0.44
N PHE A 12 33.74 11.26 -0.62
CA PHE A 12 33.16 10.11 -1.33
C PHE A 12 32.25 9.24 -0.45
N VAL A 13 32.45 9.26 0.87
CA VAL A 13 31.63 8.46 1.81
C VAL A 13 30.23 9.05 2.00
N VAL A 14 30.04 10.35 1.76
CA VAL A 14 28.72 11.01 1.93
C VAL A 14 27.86 10.96 0.66
N ILE A 15 28.45 10.71 -0.52
CA ILE A 15 27.71 10.65 -1.80
C ILE A 15 27.15 9.23 -2.09
N SER A 16 27.53 8.21 -1.32
CA SER A 16 27.18 6.80 -1.59
C SER A 16 25.87 6.30 -0.97
N LEU A 17 25.08 7.16 -0.32
CA LEU A 17 23.80 6.76 0.31
C LEU A 17 22.59 7.49 -0.27
N TRP A 18 22.54 7.61 -1.59
CA TRP A 18 21.29 7.75 -2.34
C TRP A 18 21.25 6.70 -3.44
N THR A 19 21.63 5.47 -3.11
CA THR A 19 21.12 4.35 -3.88
C THR A 19 19.70 4.15 -3.40
N GLY A 20 18.74 4.86 -4.00
CA GLY A 20 17.36 4.41 -3.94
C GLY A 20 17.38 2.99 -4.50
N SER A 21 17.32 1.99 -3.63
CA SER A 21 17.19 0.62 -4.08
C SER A 21 15.87 0.56 -4.83
N LEU A 22 15.92 0.08 -6.07
CA LEU A 22 14.70 -0.39 -6.73
C LEU A 22 14.26 -1.61 -5.93
N GLN A 23 13.42 -1.39 -4.91
CA GLN A 23 12.77 -2.47 -4.20
C GLN A 23 11.87 -3.17 -5.22
N ALA A 24 12.04 -4.47 -5.40
CA ALA A 24 11.05 -5.23 -6.16
C ALA A 24 9.70 -5.14 -5.42
N ALA A 25 8.61 -5.04 -6.18
CA ALA A 25 7.26 -5.12 -5.64
C ALA A 25 7.12 -6.33 -4.70
N ARG A 26 6.68 -6.07 -3.48
CA ARG A 26 6.47 -7.08 -2.43
C ARG A 26 5.02 -7.53 -2.41
N ILE A 27 4.81 -8.71 -1.82
CA ILE A 27 3.49 -9.15 -1.37
C ILE A 27 3.44 -8.94 0.13
N ILE A 28 2.40 -8.25 0.59
CA ILE A 28 2.10 -7.98 2.00
C ILE A 28 0.76 -8.67 2.32
N THR A 29 0.69 -9.39 3.43
CA THR A 29 -0.53 -10.10 3.85
C THR A 29 -1.24 -9.39 4.99
N VAL A 30 -2.57 -9.38 4.96
CA VAL A 30 -3.42 -8.81 6.00
C VAL A 30 -4.47 -9.81 6.47
N ASP A 31 -4.59 -9.98 7.78
CA ASP A 31 -5.56 -10.87 8.43
C ASP A 31 -5.93 -10.32 9.82
N ASP A 32 -7.22 -10.07 10.10
CA ASP A 32 -7.67 -9.43 11.34
C ASP A 32 -7.62 -10.38 12.55
N ASP A 33 -7.71 -11.70 12.32
CA ASP A 33 -7.71 -12.72 13.37
C ASP A 33 -6.65 -13.82 13.20
N GLY A 34 -6.00 -13.87 12.04
CA GLY A 34 -5.02 -14.90 11.68
C GLY A 34 -3.57 -14.43 11.57
N PRO A 35 -2.66 -15.36 11.21
CA PRO A 35 -1.26 -15.02 10.97
C PRO A 35 -1.09 -14.31 9.63
N ALA A 36 -0.62 -13.06 9.67
CA ALA A 36 -0.27 -12.24 8.52
C ALA A 36 0.81 -11.21 8.88
N ASP A 37 1.31 -10.46 7.90
CA ASP A 37 2.29 -9.39 8.14
C ASP A 37 1.67 -8.23 8.95
N PHE A 38 0.38 -7.95 8.69
CA PHE A 38 -0.40 -6.94 9.40
C PHE A 38 -1.80 -7.47 9.74
N ASN A 39 -2.42 -6.86 10.74
CA ASN A 39 -3.82 -7.10 11.10
C ASN A 39 -4.76 -5.93 10.75
N SER A 40 -4.25 -4.98 9.97
CA SER A 40 -4.92 -3.75 9.57
C SER A 40 -4.56 -3.47 8.12
N ILE A 41 -5.56 -3.11 7.31
CA ILE A 41 -5.35 -2.74 5.91
C ILE A 41 -4.58 -1.41 5.85
N GLN A 42 -4.93 -0.43 6.69
CA GLN A 42 -4.24 0.86 6.68
C GLN A 42 -2.77 0.74 7.07
N ALA A 43 -2.43 -0.09 8.06
CA ALA A 43 -1.05 -0.32 8.45
C ALA A 43 -0.22 -0.92 7.31
N ALA A 44 -0.78 -1.87 6.56
CA ALA A 44 -0.14 -2.44 5.38
C ALA A 44 0.05 -1.40 4.26
N ILE A 45 -0.93 -0.51 4.04
CA ILE A 45 -0.81 0.60 3.09
C ILE A 45 0.30 1.56 3.52
N ASP A 46 0.37 1.91 4.80
CA ASP A 46 1.38 2.84 5.31
C ASP A 46 2.80 2.30 5.11
N ASP A 47 3.03 0.99 5.31
CA ASP A 47 4.32 0.30 5.08
C ASP A 47 4.65 0.11 3.59
N SER A 48 3.64 -0.01 2.74
CA SER A 48 3.83 -0.34 1.32
C SER A 48 4.61 0.71 0.53
N ASN A 49 5.35 0.27 -0.49
CA ASN A 49 5.92 1.13 -1.52
C ASN A 49 5.13 0.97 -2.82
N ASP A 50 5.26 1.94 -3.73
CA ASP A 50 4.66 1.83 -5.07
C ASP A 50 5.02 0.50 -5.75
N GLY A 51 4.00 -0.14 -6.32
CA GLY A 51 4.09 -1.46 -6.93
C GLY A 51 3.82 -2.64 -5.99
N ASP A 52 3.83 -2.45 -4.66
CA ASP A 52 3.50 -3.51 -3.70
C ASP A 52 2.05 -4.00 -3.89
N THR A 53 1.83 -5.27 -3.55
CA THR A 53 0.51 -5.91 -3.53
C THR A 53 0.14 -6.32 -2.12
N ILE A 54 -0.99 -5.85 -1.63
CA ILE A 54 -1.59 -6.21 -0.35
C ILE A 54 -2.68 -7.25 -0.60
N ILE A 55 -2.49 -8.45 -0.04
CA ILE A 55 -3.47 -9.56 -0.08
C ILE A 55 -4.18 -9.62 1.26
N VAL A 56 -5.50 -9.44 1.24
CA VAL A 56 -6.34 -9.37 2.44
C VAL A 56 -7.18 -10.63 2.55
N ASN A 57 -7.11 -11.30 3.71
CA ASN A 57 -7.96 -12.45 4.04
C ASN A 57 -9.41 -12.00 4.30
N PRO A 58 -10.40 -12.91 4.17
CA PRO A 58 -11.76 -12.67 4.66
C PRO A 58 -11.78 -12.21 6.11
N GLY A 59 -12.55 -11.17 6.43
CA GLY A 59 -12.54 -10.50 7.72
C GLY A 59 -13.40 -9.24 7.74
N LEU A 60 -13.60 -8.67 8.93
CA LEU A 60 -14.32 -7.40 9.12
C LEU A 60 -13.35 -6.30 9.53
N TYR A 61 -12.97 -5.49 8.55
CA TYR A 61 -12.03 -4.40 8.74
C TYR A 61 -12.77 -3.09 9.01
N MET A 62 -12.93 -2.76 10.29
CA MET A 62 -13.54 -1.49 10.74
C MET A 62 -12.57 -0.31 10.60
N GLU A 63 -12.20 0.00 9.36
CA GLU A 63 -11.15 0.96 9.01
C GLU A 63 -11.62 2.02 8.01
N TYR A 64 -11.04 3.21 8.11
CA TYR A 64 -11.14 4.24 7.08
C TYR A 64 -9.84 4.23 6.26
N ILE A 65 -9.91 3.70 5.05
CA ILE A 65 -8.74 3.42 4.23
C ILE A 65 -8.37 4.62 3.37
N MET A 66 -7.09 4.98 3.39
CA MET A 66 -6.50 6.06 2.60
C MET A 66 -5.28 5.55 1.85
N PHE A 67 -5.33 5.59 0.52
CA PHE A 67 -4.20 5.21 -0.32
C PHE A 67 -3.05 6.23 -0.32
N ASN A 68 -3.32 7.46 0.10
CA ASN A 68 -2.31 8.51 0.33
C ASN A 68 -1.37 8.77 -0.87
N GLY A 69 -1.86 8.59 -2.10
CA GLY A 69 -1.08 8.78 -3.32
C GLY A 69 -0.18 7.61 -3.72
N LYS A 70 -0.25 6.47 -3.02
CA LYS A 70 0.53 5.26 -3.35
C LYS A 70 -0.08 4.49 -4.51
N ASN A 71 0.76 4.00 -5.40
CA ASN A 71 0.37 3.19 -6.56
C ASN A 71 0.54 1.70 -6.25
N ILE A 72 -0.37 1.16 -5.44
CA ILE A 72 -0.34 -0.22 -4.93
C ILE A 72 -1.60 -0.98 -5.33
N THR A 73 -1.51 -2.31 -5.31
CA THR A 73 -2.68 -3.17 -5.48
C THR A 73 -3.15 -3.67 -4.13
N VAL A 74 -4.42 -3.45 -3.79
CA VAL A 74 -5.08 -4.04 -2.63
C VAL A 74 -6.17 -4.99 -3.12
N THR A 75 -6.04 -6.27 -2.81
CA THR A 75 -6.94 -7.33 -3.30
C THR A 75 -7.30 -8.28 -2.18
N SER A 76 -8.53 -8.82 -2.19
CA SER A 76 -8.83 -10.02 -1.41
C SER A 76 -8.10 -11.24 -2.00
N THR A 77 -8.07 -12.35 -1.25
CA THR A 77 -7.44 -13.60 -1.69
C THR A 77 -8.03 -14.18 -2.97
N LYS A 78 -9.33 -13.93 -3.25
CA LYS A 78 -10.04 -14.38 -4.45
C LYS A 78 -11.04 -13.30 -4.91
N PRO A 79 -10.57 -12.28 -5.65
CA PRO A 79 -11.40 -11.11 -5.97
C PRO A 79 -12.57 -11.39 -6.91
N ASN A 80 -12.62 -12.56 -7.54
CA ASN A 80 -13.71 -12.99 -8.43
C ASN A 80 -14.65 -14.02 -7.79
N ASP A 81 -14.43 -14.38 -6.53
CA ASP A 81 -15.26 -15.34 -5.79
C ASP A 81 -16.25 -14.56 -4.90
N PHE A 82 -17.54 -14.62 -5.24
CA PHE A 82 -18.58 -13.84 -4.56
C PHE A 82 -18.64 -14.06 -3.05
N ASP A 83 -18.39 -15.29 -2.59
CA ASP A 83 -18.44 -15.60 -1.16
C ASP A 83 -17.25 -14.95 -0.44
N VAL A 84 -16.08 -14.98 -1.07
CA VAL A 84 -14.88 -14.31 -0.54
C VAL A 84 -15.08 -12.80 -0.50
N VAL A 85 -15.52 -12.18 -1.60
CA VAL A 85 -15.80 -10.74 -1.65
C VAL A 85 -16.82 -10.31 -0.60
N ALA A 86 -17.91 -11.07 -0.44
CA ALA A 86 -18.93 -10.78 0.55
C ALA A 86 -18.43 -10.89 2.00
N SER A 87 -17.37 -11.68 2.23
CA SER A 87 -16.75 -11.92 3.53
C SER A 87 -15.50 -11.07 3.81
N THR A 88 -14.94 -10.38 2.82
CA THR A 88 -13.84 -9.41 3.00
C THR A 88 -14.42 -7.99 3.04
N ILE A 89 -14.76 -7.52 4.24
CA ILE A 89 -15.60 -6.33 4.45
C ILE A 89 -14.75 -5.15 4.95
N ILE A 90 -14.86 -4.00 4.29
CA ILE A 90 -14.39 -2.71 4.79
C ILE A 90 -15.59 -1.93 5.33
N ASP A 91 -15.56 -1.62 6.62
CA ASP A 91 -16.69 -1.04 7.36
C ASP A 91 -16.37 0.36 7.88
N TYR A 92 -16.11 1.33 6.98
CA TYR A 92 -16.31 2.79 7.16
C TYR A 92 -16.16 3.57 5.84
N GLY A 93 -15.12 3.31 5.06
CA GLY A 93 -14.93 3.97 3.76
C GLY A 93 -13.52 3.85 3.18
N VAL A 94 -13.38 4.29 1.92
CA VAL A 94 -12.14 4.23 1.13
C VAL A 94 -11.92 5.56 0.40
N GLY A 95 -10.71 6.10 0.51
CA GLY A 95 -10.27 7.34 -0.10
C GLY A 95 -9.10 7.18 -1.09
N PHE A 96 -9.27 7.73 -2.31
CA PHE A 96 -8.23 7.93 -3.33
C PHE A 96 -8.02 9.43 -3.59
N VAL A 97 -7.20 10.09 -2.78
CA VAL A 97 -7.17 11.56 -2.64
C VAL A 97 -5.79 12.21 -2.83
N GLY A 98 -4.80 11.44 -3.27
CA GLY A 98 -3.45 11.92 -3.52
C GLY A 98 -3.10 11.93 -5.01
N THR A 99 -1.96 11.33 -5.32
CA THR A 99 -1.38 11.21 -6.67
C THR A 99 -1.58 9.82 -7.27
N GLU A 100 -2.56 9.06 -6.80
CA GLU A 100 -2.81 7.69 -7.26
C GLU A 100 -3.10 7.67 -8.77
N ASP A 101 -2.42 6.80 -9.51
CA ASP A 101 -2.66 6.57 -10.93
C ASP A 101 -3.53 5.29 -11.14
N PRO A 102 -3.83 4.90 -12.39
CA PRO A 102 -4.63 3.70 -12.66
C PRO A 102 -4.04 2.37 -12.17
N ASN A 103 -2.77 2.33 -11.77
CA ASN A 103 -2.15 1.15 -11.16
C ASN A 103 -2.47 1.02 -9.66
N CYS A 104 -2.99 2.08 -9.04
CA CYS A 104 -3.56 2.01 -7.70
C CYS A 104 -4.94 1.35 -7.77
N THR A 105 -5.09 0.15 -7.20
CA THR A 105 -6.33 -0.63 -7.33
C THR A 105 -6.82 -1.16 -5.99
N LEU A 106 -8.15 -1.23 -5.85
CA LEU A 106 -8.84 -1.94 -4.78
C LEU A 106 -9.84 -2.90 -5.41
N THR A 107 -9.71 -4.19 -5.15
CA THR A 107 -10.54 -5.23 -5.80
C THR A 107 -10.95 -6.35 -4.85
N GLY A 108 -12.18 -6.84 -5.00
CA GLY A 108 -12.65 -8.01 -4.27
C GLY A 108 -13.08 -7.75 -2.82
N PHE A 109 -13.64 -6.57 -2.54
CA PHE A 109 -14.12 -6.17 -1.22
C PHE A 109 -15.59 -5.80 -1.23
N LYS A 110 -16.31 -6.17 -0.18
CA LYS A 110 -17.57 -5.52 0.17
C LYS A 110 -17.27 -4.26 0.96
N ILE A 111 -17.75 -3.11 0.51
CA ILE A 111 -17.55 -1.82 1.19
C ILE A 111 -18.90 -1.35 1.72
N ASN A 112 -19.06 -1.30 3.05
CA ASN A 112 -20.28 -0.77 3.69
C ASN A 112 -20.28 0.77 3.81
N GLY A 113 -19.13 1.38 3.52
CA GLY A 113 -18.87 2.80 3.67
C GLY A 113 -18.97 3.61 2.38
N TRP A 114 -18.44 4.82 2.45
CA TRP A 114 -18.32 5.70 1.28
C TRP A 114 -17.03 5.43 0.53
N ILE A 115 -17.09 5.51 -0.80
CA ILE A 115 -15.90 5.61 -1.64
C ILE A 115 -15.85 7.04 -2.14
N TYR A 116 -14.71 7.70 -1.97
CA TYR A 116 -14.49 9.03 -2.51
C TYR A 116 -13.08 9.15 -3.08
N GLY A 117 -12.96 9.91 -4.16
CA GLY A 117 -11.69 10.18 -4.80
C GLY A 117 -11.79 11.37 -5.74
N GLY A 118 -10.63 11.92 -6.14
CA GLY A 118 -10.57 12.98 -7.14
C GLY A 118 -11.19 12.55 -8.48
N ALA A 119 -11.58 13.51 -9.33
CA ALA A 119 -12.33 13.29 -10.58
C ALA A 119 -11.67 12.31 -11.60
N ASN A 120 -10.41 11.91 -11.38
CA ASN A 120 -9.65 10.97 -12.22
C ASN A 120 -9.12 9.73 -11.47
N HIS A 121 -9.54 9.48 -10.21
CA HIS A 121 -8.82 8.60 -9.28
C HIS A 121 -9.65 7.45 -8.70
N THR A 122 -10.89 7.24 -9.15
CA THR A 122 -11.72 6.13 -8.66
C THR A 122 -11.43 4.86 -9.48
N HIS A 123 -10.45 4.07 -9.03
CA HIS A 123 -10.05 2.79 -9.63
C HIS A 123 -10.50 1.57 -8.81
N ALA A 124 -11.36 1.77 -7.80
CA ALA A 124 -12.00 0.69 -7.07
C ALA A 124 -12.93 -0.09 -8.02
N THR A 125 -12.65 -1.38 -8.20
CA THR A 125 -13.60 -2.31 -8.84
C THR A 125 -14.30 -3.06 -7.73
N ILE A 126 -15.53 -2.66 -7.45
CA ILE A 126 -16.40 -3.20 -6.39
C ILE A 126 -17.29 -4.30 -6.97
#